data_AF-A0A0D2CMB5-F1
#
_entry.id   AF-A0A0D2CMB5-F1
#
_cell.length_a   1.000
_cell.length_b   1.000
_cell.length_c   1.000
_cell.angle_alpha   90.00
_cell.angle_beta   90.00
_cell.angle_gamma   90.00
#
_symmetry.space_group_name_H-M   'P 1'
#
loop_
_entity.id
_entity.type
_entity.pdbx_description
1 polymer ?
#
loop_
_entity_poly.entity_id
_entity_poly.type
_entity_poly.pdbx_seq_one_letter_code
_entity_poly.pdbx_strand_id
1 'polypeptide(L)'
;MGELRSSWPINAIYKPGFNRLPLDHKVIDFYPLDAVYGFDNELHFTSQRSSQWDSLSHYGHQASGLFYNGAKPTGEKLETSPGALPTLDHWQHRGGLVGRGVLLDYLGYAEARGIKYSPYERHEIGVQDLDAVAQFQGTEFRSGDILIVRTGYTEELLTHDADAQAGHTRPLAWQGTKILPTARWVWNHHFPAVAGDALAFEVFPPTSGGIQNLGMFHFFPSAP
;
A
#
# COMPACT_ATOMS: atom_id res chain seq x y z
N MET A 1 20.16 16.81 -7.09
CA MET A 1 19.28 15.62 -7.01
C MET A 1 18.70 15.63 -5.61
N GLY A 2 17.40 15.90 -5.47
CA GLY A 2 16.73 15.80 -4.18
C GLY A 2 16.42 14.33 -3.92
N GLU A 3 16.75 13.83 -2.74
CA GLU A 3 16.30 12.54 -2.28
C GLU A 3 14.90 12.71 -1.69
N LEU A 4 13.91 12.05 -2.29
CA LEU A 4 12.53 12.03 -1.77
C LEU A 4 12.35 10.75 -0.97
N ARG A 5 12.11 10.90 0.34
CA ARG A 5 11.77 9.78 1.21
C ARG A 5 10.26 9.60 1.18
N SER A 6 9.81 8.50 0.59
CA SER A 6 8.40 8.11 0.53
C SER A 6 8.00 7.10 1.61
N SER A 7 8.81 6.87 2.65
CA SER A 7 8.44 5.96 3.73
C SER A 7 7.75 6.71 4.88
N TRP A 8 6.59 6.23 5.29
CA TRP A 8 5.87 6.73 6.45
C TRP A 8 6.43 6.12 7.75
N PRO A 9 6.37 6.84 8.90
CA PRO A 9 6.76 6.27 10.18
C PRO A 9 5.98 4.99 10.50
N ILE A 10 6.64 4.00 11.10
CA ILE A 10 6.01 2.72 11.42
C ILE A 10 4.87 2.86 12.44
N ASN A 11 4.86 3.94 13.21
CA ASN A 11 3.81 4.31 14.17
C ASN A 11 2.81 5.37 13.64
N ALA A 12 2.82 5.70 12.35
CA ALA A 12 2.01 6.80 11.82
C ALA A 12 0.48 6.58 11.93
N ILE A 13 0.02 5.33 11.88
CA ILE A 13 -1.37 4.98 12.18
C ILE A 13 -1.47 4.50 13.63
N TYR A 14 -2.00 5.34 14.52
CA TYR A 14 -2.06 5.00 15.95
C TYR A 14 -2.95 3.78 16.23
N LYS A 15 -4.13 3.74 15.61
CA LYS A 15 -5.11 2.65 15.73
C LYS A 15 -5.35 2.06 14.34
N PRO A 16 -4.60 1.02 13.93
CA PRO A 16 -4.73 0.48 12.59
C PRO A 16 -6.04 -0.29 12.41
N GLY A 17 -6.60 -0.22 11.19
CA GLY A 17 -7.81 -0.94 10.80
C GLY A 17 -7.62 -2.46 10.69
N PHE A 18 -8.68 -3.15 10.29
CA PHE A 18 -8.67 -4.60 9.95
C PHE A 18 -8.15 -5.52 11.06
N ASN A 19 -8.39 -5.18 12.34
CA ASN A 19 -7.88 -5.92 13.50
C ASN A 19 -6.35 -6.07 13.52
N ARG A 20 -5.61 -5.19 12.83
CA ARG A 20 -4.15 -5.16 12.87
C ARG A 20 -3.67 -4.69 14.24
N LEU A 21 -2.50 -5.16 14.65
CA LEU A 21 -1.89 -4.75 15.91
C LEU A 21 -1.25 -3.35 15.79
N PRO A 22 -1.39 -2.48 16.82
CA PRO A 22 -0.58 -1.27 16.93
C PRO A 22 0.92 -1.61 17.00
N LEU A 23 1.78 -0.60 16.90
CA LEU A 23 3.20 -0.79 17.22
C LEU A 23 3.36 -0.86 18.75
N ASP A 24 3.84 -1.99 19.24
CA ASP A 24 4.43 -2.10 20.56
C ASP A 24 5.96 -2.01 20.42
N HIS A 25 6.55 -0.97 21.02
CA HIS A 25 7.97 -0.67 20.96
C HIS A 25 8.52 -0.55 22.38
N LYS A 26 9.43 -1.45 22.72
CA LYS A 26 10.11 -1.48 24.00
C LYS A 26 11.61 -1.26 23.80
N VAL A 27 12.14 -0.26 24.49
CA VAL A 27 13.58 0.02 24.53
C VAL A 27 14.19 -0.76 25.68
N ILE A 28 15.23 -1.54 25.39
CA ILE A 28 16.05 -2.23 26.38
C ILE A 28 17.24 -1.33 26.66
N ASP A 29 17.34 -0.83 27.89
CA ASP A 29 18.50 -0.07 28.38
C ASP A 29 19.49 -1.05 29.01
N PHE A 30 20.73 -1.07 28.51
CA PHE A 30 21.78 -1.96 29.02
C PHE A 30 22.45 -1.42 30.28
N TYR A 31 22.30 -0.13 30.60
CA TYR A 31 23.00 0.47 31.72
C TYR A 31 22.56 -0.14 33.07
N PRO A 32 21.26 -0.33 33.35
CA PRO A 32 20.81 -1.02 34.56
C PRO A 32 21.12 -2.52 34.60
N LEU A 33 21.39 -3.14 33.44
CA LEU A 33 21.62 -4.58 33.32
C LEU A 33 23.10 -4.92 33.54
N ASP A 34 23.99 -4.24 32.81
CA ASP A 34 25.41 -4.58 32.70
C ASP A 34 26.36 -3.36 32.80
N ALA A 35 25.85 -2.18 33.19
CA ALA A 35 26.61 -0.91 33.22
C ALA A 35 27.22 -0.50 31.86
N VAL A 36 26.60 -0.93 30.77
CA VAL A 36 26.98 -0.58 29.39
C VAL A 36 26.06 0.52 28.87
N TYR A 37 26.62 1.58 28.28
CA TYR A 37 25.85 2.58 27.56
C TYR A 37 25.45 2.03 26.18
N GLY A 38 24.31 1.34 26.13
CA GLY A 38 23.76 0.77 24.91
C GLY A 38 22.25 0.57 25.02
N PHE A 39 21.58 0.54 23.85
CA PHE A 39 20.15 0.35 23.76
C PHE A 39 19.81 -0.65 22.67
N ASP A 40 18.93 -1.60 22.98
CA ASP A 40 18.27 -2.46 22.01
C ASP A 40 16.77 -2.14 21.93
N ASN A 41 16.10 -2.67 20.90
CA ASN A 41 14.68 -2.43 20.67
C ASN A 41 13.96 -3.75 20.40
N GLU A 42 12.87 -4.00 21.12
CA GLU A 42 11.88 -5.02 20.79
C GLU A 42 10.71 -4.35 20.06
N LEU A 43 10.32 -4.91 18.92
CA LEU A 43 9.22 -4.41 18.09
C LEU A 43 8.21 -5.52 17.86
N HIS A 44 6.94 -5.25 18.14
CA HIS A 44 5.84 -6.16 17.85
C HIS A 44 4.71 -5.40 17.15
N PHE A 45 4.42 -5.78 15.90
CA PHE A 45 3.43 -5.11 15.06
C PHE A 45 2.99 -5.99 13.88
N THR A 46 1.85 -5.66 13.27
CA THR A 46 1.44 -6.27 11.99
C THR A 46 2.17 -5.62 10.82
N SER A 47 2.78 -6.39 9.93
CA SER A 47 3.59 -5.86 8.81
C SER A 47 2.81 -5.01 7.79
N GLN A 48 1.48 -5.11 7.77
CA GLN A 48 0.58 -4.33 6.91
C GLN A 48 0.07 -3.02 7.55
N ARG A 49 0.83 -2.36 8.44
CA ARG A 49 0.32 -1.20 9.21
C ARG A 49 0.82 0.18 8.78
N SER A 50 1.84 0.22 7.92
CA SER A 50 2.51 1.45 7.48
C SER A 50 2.93 1.25 6.01
N SER A 51 3.82 2.08 5.48
CA SER A 51 4.42 1.86 4.16
C SER A 51 4.90 0.42 4.03
N GLN A 52 4.33 -0.31 3.07
CA GLN A 52 4.46 -1.77 2.97
C GLN A 52 4.53 -2.20 1.51
N TRP A 53 4.97 -3.42 1.25
CA TRP A 53 4.65 -4.12 0.00
C TRP A 53 3.89 -5.36 0.37
N ASP A 54 2.85 -5.66 -0.38
CA ASP A 54 2.12 -6.92 -0.20
C ASP A 54 2.73 -7.98 -1.11
N SER A 55 3.04 -9.13 -0.53
CA SER A 55 3.50 -10.27 -1.33
C SER A 55 2.37 -10.83 -2.19
N LEU A 56 2.73 -11.61 -3.21
CA LEU A 56 1.77 -12.37 -4.00
C LEU A 56 1.06 -13.49 -3.19
N SER A 57 1.46 -13.69 -1.93
CA SER A 57 0.81 -14.56 -0.94
C SER A 57 -0.06 -13.80 0.07
N HIS A 58 -0.21 -12.47 -0.05
CA HIS A 58 -0.98 -11.66 0.91
C HIS A 58 -2.49 -11.80 0.73
N TYR A 59 -2.98 -11.72 -0.52
CA TYR A 59 -4.40 -11.77 -0.82
C TYR A 59 -4.66 -12.64 -2.06
N GLY A 60 -5.30 -13.79 -1.84
CA GLY A 60 -5.63 -14.76 -2.88
C GLY A 60 -7.03 -14.56 -3.45
N HIS A 61 -7.33 -15.28 -4.53
CA HIS A 61 -8.67 -15.31 -5.10
C HIS A 61 -9.61 -16.09 -4.18
N GLN A 62 -10.44 -15.36 -3.41
CA GLN A 62 -11.24 -15.91 -2.31
C GLN A 62 -12.10 -17.11 -2.71
N ALA A 63 -12.79 -17.07 -3.87
CA ALA A 63 -13.66 -18.17 -4.29
C ALA A 63 -12.91 -19.48 -4.58
N SER A 64 -11.64 -19.41 -5.00
CA SER A 64 -10.83 -20.60 -5.30
C SER A 64 -9.82 -20.96 -4.22
N GLY A 65 -9.49 -20.02 -3.32
CA GLY A 65 -8.37 -20.12 -2.39
C GLY A 65 -6.99 -20.20 -3.07
N LEU A 66 -6.90 -19.90 -4.37
CA LEU A 66 -5.65 -19.91 -5.13
C LEU A 66 -4.98 -18.54 -5.09
N PHE A 67 -3.65 -18.56 -5.07
CA PHE A 67 -2.77 -17.41 -5.15
C PHE A 67 -2.02 -17.44 -6.49
N TYR A 68 -1.08 -16.51 -6.65
CA TYR A 68 -0.27 -16.42 -7.86
C TYR A 68 0.30 -17.79 -8.30
N ASN A 69 0.22 -18.07 -9.60
CA ASN A 69 0.66 -19.31 -10.22
C ASN A 69 0.05 -20.59 -9.60
N GLY A 70 -1.17 -20.50 -9.06
CA GLY A 70 -1.90 -21.64 -8.46
C GLY A 70 -1.42 -22.04 -7.06
N ALA A 71 -0.60 -21.20 -6.40
CA ALA A 71 -0.12 -21.48 -5.06
C ALA A 71 -1.27 -21.56 -4.03
N LYS A 72 -1.04 -22.35 -2.97
CA LYS A 72 -1.94 -22.52 -1.81
C LYS A 72 -1.13 -22.41 -0.51
N PRO A 73 -0.76 -21.17 -0.10
CA PRO A 73 -0.03 -20.94 1.14
C PRO A 73 -0.89 -21.31 2.35
N THR A 74 -0.24 -21.78 3.40
CA THR A 74 -0.81 -21.92 4.75
C THR A 74 0.09 -21.15 5.72
N GLY A 75 -0.42 -20.75 6.89
CA GLY A 75 0.39 -20.07 7.91
C GLY A 75 1.66 -20.85 8.26
N GLU A 76 1.51 -22.15 8.52
CA GLU A 76 2.63 -23.06 8.79
C GLU A 76 3.69 -23.06 7.66
N LYS A 77 3.28 -23.12 6.38
CA LYS A 77 4.24 -23.11 5.27
C LYS A 77 4.96 -21.78 5.12
N LEU A 78 4.27 -20.67 5.39
CA LEU A 78 4.88 -19.34 5.36
C LEU A 78 5.97 -19.18 6.43
N GLU A 79 5.80 -19.83 7.59
CA GLU A 79 6.78 -19.78 8.69
C GLU A 79 7.94 -20.77 8.49
N THR A 80 7.65 -21.96 7.95
CA THR A 80 8.60 -23.07 7.94
C THR A 80 9.36 -23.25 6.63
N SER A 81 8.88 -22.66 5.52
CA SER A 81 9.38 -22.92 4.17
C SER A 81 9.73 -21.63 3.42
N PRO A 82 10.73 -20.84 3.88
CA PRO A 82 11.18 -19.65 3.17
C PRO A 82 11.60 -19.97 1.73
N GLY A 83 11.26 -19.11 0.78
CA GLY A 83 11.52 -19.31 -0.66
C GLY A 83 10.59 -20.29 -1.37
N ALA A 84 9.76 -21.09 -0.69
CA ALA A 84 8.90 -22.09 -1.32
C ALA A 84 7.58 -21.51 -1.89
N LEU A 85 7.18 -20.34 -1.43
CA LEU A 85 5.94 -19.66 -1.77
C LEU A 85 6.25 -18.31 -2.45
N PRO A 86 5.28 -17.69 -3.18
CA PRO A 86 5.53 -16.42 -3.86
C PRO A 86 5.47 -15.25 -2.85
N THR A 87 6.49 -15.17 -2.00
CA THR A 87 6.69 -14.17 -0.94
C THR A 87 7.72 -13.09 -1.36
N LEU A 88 7.91 -12.04 -0.55
CA LEU A 88 8.77 -10.89 -0.90
C LEU A 88 10.29 -11.19 -0.88
N ASP A 89 10.70 -12.21 -0.15
CA ASP A 89 12.09 -12.70 -0.05
C ASP A 89 12.71 -12.98 -1.42
N HIS A 90 11.91 -13.44 -2.41
CA HIS A 90 12.35 -13.61 -3.80
C HIS A 90 12.90 -12.34 -4.43
N TRP A 91 12.44 -11.16 -4.02
CA TRP A 91 12.93 -9.88 -4.53
C TRP A 91 14.14 -9.40 -3.74
N GLN A 92 14.19 -9.69 -2.44
CA GLN A 92 15.30 -9.30 -1.56
C GLN A 92 16.64 -9.86 -2.07
N HIS A 93 16.67 -11.13 -2.51
CA HIS A 93 17.88 -11.73 -3.08
C HIS A 93 18.40 -11.05 -4.35
N ARG A 94 17.58 -10.22 -5.01
CA ARG A 94 17.94 -9.45 -6.21
C ARG A 94 18.16 -7.95 -5.93
N GLY A 95 18.27 -7.57 -4.66
CA GLY A 95 18.45 -6.17 -4.25
C GLY A 95 17.14 -5.45 -3.90
N GLY A 96 16.04 -6.17 -3.75
CA GLY A 96 14.71 -5.62 -3.48
C GLY A 96 13.99 -5.17 -4.75
N LEU A 97 12.91 -4.39 -4.57
CA LEU A 97 12.21 -3.77 -5.68
C LEU A 97 12.91 -2.46 -6.05
N VAL A 98 13.64 -2.46 -7.15
CA VAL A 98 14.37 -1.30 -7.69
C VAL A 98 13.95 -1.10 -9.14
N GLY A 99 13.51 0.11 -9.47
CA GLY A 99 13.03 0.44 -10.81
C GLY A 99 12.71 1.91 -10.98
N ARG A 100 12.25 2.29 -12.18
CA ARG A 100 11.78 3.65 -12.45
C ARG A 100 10.38 3.83 -11.87
N GLY A 101 10.22 4.74 -10.90
CA GLY A 101 8.91 5.14 -10.40
C GLY A 101 8.26 6.19 -11.31
N VAL A 102 6.94 6.09 -11.52
CA VAL A 102 6.13 7.13 -12.15
C VAL A 102 4.99 7.52 -11.20
N LEU A 103 4.91 8.80 -10.86
CA LEU A 103 3.88 9.35 -9.99
C LEU A 103 2.74 9.94 -10.82
N LEU A 104 1.51 9.48 -10.55
CA LEU A 104 0.27 10.12 -10.95
C LEU A 104 -0.32 10.83 -9.75
N ASP A 105 -0.31 12.16 -9.77
CA ASP A 105 -0.85 13.03 -8.74
C ASP A 105 -2.34 13.32 -9.00
N TYR A 106 -3.19 12.36 -8.62
CA TYR A 106 -4.62 12.50 -8.78
C TYR A 106 -5.19 13.64 -7.93
N LEU A 107 -4.66 13.83 -6.72
CA LEU A 107 -5.08 14.94 -5.84
C LEU A 107 -4.82 16.29 -6.51
N GLY A 108 -3.60 16.55 -6.99
CA GLY A 108 -3.27 17.80 -7.68
C GLY A 108 -4.07 18.00 -8.98
N TYR A 109 -4.32 16.92 -9.73
CA TYR A 109 -5.20 16.96 -10.89
C TYR A 109 -6.64 17.32 -10.52
N ALA A 110 -7.18 16.70 -9.47
CA ALA A 110 -8.54 16.94 -9.00
C ALA A 110 -8.72 18.40 -8.57
N GLU A 111 -7.78 18.96 -7.83
CA GLU A 111 -7.76 20.38 -7.44
C GLU A 111 -7.75 21.30 -8.66
N ALA A 112 -6.87 21.05 -9.63
CA ALA A 112 -6.76 21.85 -10.84
C ALA A 112 -8.01 21.78 -11.73
N ARG A 113 -8.78 20.69 -11.65
CA ARG A 113 -10.03 20.48 -12.41
C ARG A 113 -11.29 20.81 -11.62
N GLY A 114 -11.18 21.18 -10.35
CA GLY A 114 -12.32 21.43 -9.47
C GLY A 114 -13.13 20.17 -9.13
N ILE A 115 -12.53 18.99 -9.23
CA ILE A 115 -13.14 17.72 -8.83
C ILE A 115 -13.07 17.65 -7.30
N LYS A 116 -14.23 17.52 -6.66
CA LYS A 116 -14.33 17.41 -5.20
C LYS A 116 -14.57 15.95 -4.81
N TYR A 117 -13.71 15.43 -3.93
CA TYR A 117 -13.88 14.12 -3.30
C TYR A 117 -13.27 14.14 -1.89
N SER A 118 -13.62 13.15 -1.07
CA SER A 118 -12.94 12.87 0.20
C SER A 118 -12.21 11.53 0.08
N PRO A 119 -10.98 11.41 0.61
CA PRO A 119 -10.26 10.14 0.65
C PRO A 119 -10.91 9.10 1.57
N TYR A 120 -11.79 9.54 2.48
CA TYR A 120 -12.52 8.70 3.43
C TYR A 120 -13.92 8.30 2.95
N GLU A 121 -14.33 8.77 1.78
CA GLU A 121 -15.59 8.42 1.14
C GLU A 121 -15.33 7.60 -0.12
N ARG A 122 -16.38 6.95 -0.62
CA ARG A 122 -16.28 6.15 -1.84
C ARG A 122 -16.11 7.05 -3.05
N HIS A 123 -14.90 7.04 -3.63
CA HIS A 123 -14.58 7.76 -4.87
C HIS A 123 -13.82 6.84 -5.82
N GLU A 124 -14.34 6.67 -7.04
CA GLU A 124 -13.75 5.76 -8.03
C GLU A 124 -12.82 6.50 -8.97
N ILE A 125 -11.54 6.18 -8.92
CA ILE A 125 -10.55 6.60 -9.91
C ILE A 125 -10.54 5.56 -11.04
N GLY A 126 -11.02 5.94 -12.22
CA GLY A 126 -11.01 5.11 -13.41
C GLY A 126 -9.68 5.16 -14.15
N VAL A 127 -9.46 4.20 -15.05
CA VAL A 127 -8.26 4.20 -15.92
C VAL A 127 -8.20 5.43 -16.81
N GLN A 128 -9.35 5.97 -17.22
CA GLN A 128 -9.45 7.22 -17.98
C GLN A 128 -8.97 8.42 -17.15
N ASP A 129 -9.22 8.41 -15.83
CA ASP A 129 -8.71 9.44 -14.93
C ASP A 129 -7.19 9.33 -14.80
N LEU A 130 -6.64 8.11 -14.69
CA LEU A 130 -5.19 7.88 -14.65
C LEU A 130 -4.50 8.37 -15.93
N ASP A 131 -5.08 8.06 -17.11
CA ASP A 131 -4.59 8.55 -18.40
C ASP A 131 -4.67 10.09 -18.47
N ALA A 132 -5.76 10.69 -17.97
CA ALA A 132 -5.93 12.14 -17.95
C ALA A 132 -4.94 12.84 -17.01
N VAL A 133 -4.64 12.25 -15.85
CA VAL A 133 -3.60 12.72 -14.92
C VAL A 133 -2.23 12.67 -15.59
N ALA A 134 -1.89 11.56 -16.24
CA ALA A 134 -0.62 11.41 -16.95
C ALA A 134 -0.48 12.47 -18.05
N GLN A 135 -1.54 12.71 -18.83
CA GLN A 135 -1.56 13.74 -19.86
C GLN A 135 -1.43 15.14 -19.27
N PHE A 136 -2.13 15.45 -18.17
CA PHE A 136 -2.06 16.75 -17.49
C PHE A 136 -0.65 17.06 -16.98
N GLN A 137 0.06 16.04 -16.48
CA GLN A 137 1.44 16.17 -16.00
C GLN A 137 2.49 16.12 -17.11
N GLY A 138 2.14 15.66 -18.32
CA GLY A 138 3.12 15.30 -19.34
C GLY A 138 3.96 14.06 -18.98
N THR A 139 3.39 13.14 -18.20
CA THR A 139 4.05 11.91 -17.76
C THR A 139 3.95 10.82 -18.82
N GLU A 140 5.09 10.25 -19.23
CA GLU A 140 5.14 9.10 -20.14
C GLU A 140 5.44 7.79 -19.41
N PHE A 141 4.65 6.77 -19.72
CA PHE A 141 4.85 5.41 -19.24
C PHE A 141 5.84 4.64 -20.11
N ARG A 142 6.63 3.77 -19.46
CA ARG A 142 7.55 2.82 -20.09
C ARG A 142 7.33 1.46 -19.44
N SER A 143 7.60 0.41 -20.21
CA SER A 143 7.60 -0.95 -19.69
C SER A 143 8.58 -1.07 -18.51
N GLY A 144 8.15 -1.69 -17.42
CA GLY A 144 8.95 -1.83 -16.20
C GLY A 144 8.77 -0.71 -15.17
N ASP A 145 7.94 0.29 -15.43
CA ASP A 145 7.68 1.35 -14.45
C ASP A 145 6.90 0.86 -13.23
N ILE A 146 7.30 1.36 -12.06
CA ILE A 146 6.52 1.20 -10.83
C ILE A 146 5.55 2.38 -10.76
N LEU A 147 4.26 2.09 -10.91
CA LEU A 147 3.22 3.10 -10.85
C LEU A 147 2.95 3.50 -9.39
N ILE A 148 2.89 4.80 -9.12
CA ILE A 148 2.55 5.37 -7.83
C ILE A 148 1.38 6.35 -8.04
N VAL A 149 0.28 6.21 -7.31
CA VAL A 149 -0.90 7.09 -7.41
C VAL A 149 -1.08 7.86 -6.10
N ARG A 150 -0.90 9.18 -6.12
CA ARG A 150 -1.19 10.05 -4.97
C ARG A 150 -2.65 10.50 -5.02
N THR A 151 -3.36 10.21 -3.94
CA THR A 151 -4.81 10.42 -3.75
C THR A 151 -5.13 11.27 -2.53
N GLY A 152 -4.12 11.63 -1.73
CA GLY A 152 -4.25 12.55 -0.59
C GLY A 152 -4.61 11.88 0.74
N TYR A 153 -4.81 10.56 0.78
CA TYR A 153 -5.28 9.90 2.01
C TYR A 153 -4.27 10.01 3.16
N THR A 154 -2.98 9.73 2.96
CA THR A 154 -1.99 9.86 4.06
C THR A 154 -1.83 11.31 4.53
N GLU A 155 -1.88 12.28 3.61
CA GLU A 155 -1.77 13.71 3.92
C GLU A 155 -2.93 14.16 4.81
N GLU A 156 -4.16 13.81 4.45
CA GLU A 156 -5.33 14.13 5.25
C GLU A 156 -5.30 13.38 6.59
N LEU A 157 -4.87 12.12 6.62
CA LEU A 157 -4.86 11.30 7.83
C LEU A 157 -3.87 11.81 8.88
N LEU A 158 -2.75 12.41 8.46
CA LEU A 158 -1.76 13.02 9.36
C LEU A 158 -2.29 14.26 10.09
N THR A 159 -3.35 14.89 9.59
CA THR A 159 -3.98 16.05 10.26
C THR A 159 -4.89 15.65 11.42
N HIS A 160 -5.17 14.36 11.58
CA HIS A 160 -6.10 13.82 12.57
C HIS A 160 -5.37 13.24 13.79
N ASP A 161 -6.00 13.36 14.97
CA ASP A 161 -5.55 12.67 16.19
C ASP A 161 -5.84 11.16 16.15
N ALA A 162 -5.39 10.42 17.16
CA ALA A 162 -5.52 8.97 17.21
C ALA A 162 -6.98 8.47 17.20
N ASP A 163 -7.93 9.23 17.74
CA ASP A 163 -9.34 8.83 17.79
C ASP A 163 -10.04 9.12 16.45
N ALA A 164 -9.75 10.26 15.84
CA ALA A 164 -10.26 10.59 14.51
C ALA A 164 -9.67 9.67 13.43
N GLN A 165 -8.36 9.37 13.49
CA GLN A 165 -7.73 8.37 12.62
C GLN A 165 -8.43 7.00 12.70
N ALA A 166 -8.87 6.58 13.89
CA ALA A 166 -9.58 5.31 14.05
C ALA A 166 -10.92 5.29 13.30
N GLY A 167 -11.59 6.44 13.19
CA GLY A 167 -12.79 6.60 12.36
C GLY A 167 -12.52 6.46 10.86
N HIS A 168 -11.35 6.93 10.41
CA HIS A 168 -10.93 6.91 9.00
C HIS A 168 -10.18 5.64 8.58
N THR A 169 -9.87 4.76 9.53
CA THR A 169 -9.19 3.47 9.30
C THR A 169 -10.10 2.26 9.45
N ARG A 170 -11.37 2.46 9.85
CA ARG A 170 -12.37 1.41 10.02
C ARG A 170 -13.34 1.40 8.82
N PRO A 171 -13.52 0.29 8.08
CA PRO A 171 -14.15 0.35 6.74
C PRO A 171 -15.66 0.62 6.78
N LEU A 172 -16.08 1.69 6.12
CA LEU A 172 -17.42 1.77 5.48
C LEU A 172 -17.27 1.97 3.97
N ALA A 173 -16.37 2.87 3.55
CA ALA A 173 -16.00 3.12 2.15
C ALA A 173 -14.68 3.92 2.08
N TRP A 174 -13.98 3.90 0.95
CA TRP A 174 -12.84 4.79 0.67
C TRP A 174 -12.60 4.93 -0.84
N GLN A 175 -11.79 5.93 -1.19
CA GLN A 175 -11.40 6.19 -2.56
C GLN A 175 -10.41 5.15 -3.07
N GLY A 176 -10.37 4.92 -4.38
CA GLY A 176 -9.29 4.16 -4.99
C GLY A 176 -9.59 3.80 -6.44
N THR A 177 -8.77 2.93 -7.01
CA THR A 177 -8.94 2.53 -8.42
C THR A 177 -10.03 1.46 -8.61
N LYS A 178 -10.61 1.39 -9.81
CA LYS A 178 -11.50 0.29 -10.19
C LYS A 178 -10.71 -1.00 -10.39
N ILE A 179 -11.04 -2.08 -9.67
CA ILE A 179 -10.25 -3.33 -9.68
C ILE A 179 -9.98 -3.88 -11.10
N LEU A 180 -11.01 -4.34 -11.80
CA LEU A 180 -10.85 -5.09 -13.05
C LEU A 180 -10.28 -4.28 -14.21
N PRO A 181 -10.83 -3.09 -14.53
CA PRO A 181 -10.28 -2.23 -15.56
C PRO A 181 -8.83 -1.84 -15.27
N THR A 182 -8.50 -1.53 -14.00
CA THR A 182 -7.15 -1.11 -13.62
C THR A 182 -6.18 -2.28 -13.67
N ALA A 183 -6.54 -3.48 -13.21
CA ALA A 183 -5.68 -4.66 -13.34
C ALA A 183 -5.32 -4.96 -14.81
N ARG A 184 -6.29 -4.84 -15.72
CA ARG A 184 -6.05 -4.99 -17.17
C ARG A 184 -5.13 -3.88 -17.71
N TRP A 185 -5.38 -2.64 -17.30
CA TRP A 185 -4.59 -1.48 -17.74
C TRP A 185 -3.13 -1.58 -17.24
N VAL A 186 -2.93 -1.94 -15.96
CA VAL A 186 -1.61 -2.22 -15.36
C VAL A 186 -0.87 -3.31 -16.14
N TRP A 187 -1.56 -4.40 -16.49
CA TRP A 187 -0.99 -5.46 -17.32
C TRP A 187 -0.57 -4.96 -18.71
N ASN A 188 -1.45 -4.22 -19.39
CA ASN A 188 -1.21 -3.71 -20.74
C ASN A 188 -0.05 -2.70 -20.80
N HIS A 189 0.16 -1.92 -19.75
CA HIS A 189 1.29 -1.00 -19.63
C HIS A 189 2.59 -1.67 -19.14
N HIS A 190 2.54 -2.96 -18.79
CA HIS A 190 3.68 -3.71 -18.25
C HIS A 190 4.28 -3.10 -16.98
N PHE A 191 3.43 -2.61 -16.08
CA PHE A 191 3.88 -2.19 -14.75
C PHE A 191 4.12 -3.43 -13.88
N PRO A 192 5.36 -3.67 -13.39
CA PRO A 192 5.64 -4.79 -12.48
C PRO A 192 5.02 -4.62 -11.09
N ALA A 193 4.70 -3.38 -10.68
CA ALA A 193 4.17 -3.07 -9.37
C ALA A 193 3.36 -1.77 -9.38
N VAL A 194 2.43 -1.65 -8.42
CA VAL A 194 1.62 -0.46 -8.18
C VAL A 194 1.67 -0.06 -6.70
N ALA A 195 1.56 1.22 -6.44
CA ALA A 195 1.58 1.83 -5.12
C ALA A 195 0.68 3.07 -5.09
N GLY A 196 0.33 3.57 -3.91
CA GLY A 196 -0.42 4.82 -3.77
C GLY A 196 -0.50 5.23 -2.31
N ASP A 197 -1.29 6.19 -1.89
CA ASP A 197 -1.26 6.69 -0.50
C ASP A 197 -2.52 6.38 0.32
N ALA A 198 -3.28 5.36 -0.04
CA ALA A 198 -4.56 5.01 0.58
C ALA A 198 -4.54 3.65 1.28
N LEU A 199 -5.52 3.34 2.14
CA LEU A 199 -5.52 2.08 2.91
C LEU A 199 -5.43 0.81 2.06
N ALA A 200 -6.05 0.85 0.89
CA ALA A 200 -5.94 -0.14 -0.16
C ALA A 200 -5.76 0.59 -1.48
N PHE A 201 -5.18 -0.08 -2.49
CA PHE A 201 -5.03 0.52 -3.80
C PHE A 201 -6.36 0.65 -4.56
N GLU A 202 -7.30 -0.26 -4.31
CA GLU A 202 -8.62 -0.24 -4.91
C GLU A 202 -9.67 0.47 -4.06
N VAL A 203 -10.71 0.95 -4.75
CA VAL A 203 -11.91 1.52 -4.12
C VAL A 203 -12.63 0.46 -3.29
N PHE A 204 -13.21 0.88 -2.16
CA PHE A 204 -14.02 0.01 -1.31
C PHE A 204 -15.37 0.66 -0.95
N PRO A 205 -16.47 -0.12 -0.84
CA PRO A 205 -16.57 -1.53 -1.19
C PRO A 205 -16.42 -1.77 -2.71
N PRO A 206 -15.90 -2.94 -3.12
CA PRO A 206 -15.77 -3.28 -4.52
C PRO A 206 -17.14 -3.37 -5.18
N THR A 207 -17.30 -2.78 -6.37
CA THR A 207 -18.53 -2.92 -7.17
C THR A 207 -18.63 -4.30 -7.82
N SER A 208 -19.85 -4.82 -7.95
CA SER A 208 -20.12 -6.14 -8.51
C SER A 208 -19.74 -6.22 -9.99
N GLY A 209 -18.79 -7.11 -10.30
CA GLY A 209 -18.30 -7.36 -11.65
C GLY A 209 -17.50 -8.66 -11.80
N GLY A 210 -17.71 -9.62 -10.89
CA GLY A 210 -17.07 -10.94 -10.93
C GLY A 210 -15.81 -11.09 -10.09
N ILE A 211 -15.34 -10.01 -9.43
CA ILE A 211 -14.14 -10.05 -8.59
C ILE A 211 -14.39 -9.32 -7.27
N GLN A 212 -15.30 -9.82 -6.46
CA GLN A 212 -15.41 -9.42 -5.04
C GLN A 212 -14.21 -9.93 -4.20
N ASN A 213 -13.16 -10.43 -4.87
CA ASN A 213 -12.19 -11.40 -4.36
C ASN A 213 -10.73 -11.14 -4.82
N LEU A 214 -10.43 -10.04 -5.51
CA LEU A 214 -9.04 -9.56 -5.72
C LEU A 214 -8.82 -8.38 -4.82
N GLY A 215 -7.60 -8.31 -4.28
CA GLY A 215 -7.02 -7.08 -3.78
C GLY A 215 -5.89 -6.64 -4.71
N MET A 216 -5.73 -5.34 -4.93
CA MET A 216 -4.56 -4.76 -5.56
C MET A 216 -3.54 -4.35 -4.50
N PHE A 217 -2.31 -4.82 -4.66
CA PHE A 217 -1.21 -4.67 -3.70
C PHE A 217 -0.71 -3.23 -3.61
N HIS A 218 -0.34 -2.79 -2.41
CA HIS A 218 -0.13 -1.37 -2.13
C HIS A 218 1.10 -1.06 -1.27
N PHE A 219 1.66 0.14 -1.49
CA PHE A 219 2.67 0.82 -0.68
C PHE A 219 2.23 2.26 -0.45
N PHE A 220 2.14 2.71 0.81
CA PHE A 220 1.86 4.10 1.20
C PHE A 220 3.10 5.01 1.04
N PRO A 221 3.16 5.98 0.11
CA PRO A 221 4.13 7.05 0.20
C PRO A 221 3.71 8.07 1.27
N SER A 222 4.69 8.61 1.99
CA SER A 222 4.54 9.92 2.65
C SER A 222 4.43 11.03 1.60
N ALA A 223 3.67 12.08 1.91
CA ALA A 223 3.67 13.30 1.10
C ALA A 223 5.10 13.90 1.03
N PRO A 224 5.51 14.46 -0.12
CA PRO A 224 6.79 15.16 -0.27
C PRO A 224 6.90 16.42 0.58
#